data_AF-A0A8C2K8C4-F1
#
_entry.id   AF-A0A8C2K8C4-F1
#
_cell.length_a   1.000
_cell.length_b   1.000
_cell.length_c   1.000
_cell.angle_alpha   90.00
_cell.angle_beta   90.00
_cell.angle_gamma   90.00
#
_symmetry.space_group_name_H-M   'P 1'
#
loop_
_entity.id
_entity.type
_entity.pdbx_description
1 polymer ?
#
loop_
_entity_poly.entity_id
_entity_poly.type
_entity_poly.pdbx_seq_one_letter_code
_entity_poly.pdbx_strand_id
1 'polypeptide(L)' 'LHFRVFVGSRFIHTVSYVLALPQPSRGLSWVVGMITTFSMAYRVLTTALFL' A
#
# COMPACT_ATOMS: atom_id res chain seq x y z
N LEU A 1 -9.34 -4.77 -6.83
CA LEU A 1 -8.67 -5.23 -5.59
C LEU A 1 -7.77 -4.15 -4.97
N HIS A 2 -6.97 -3.42 -5.76
CA HIS A 2 -5.97 -2.46 -5.26
C HIS A 2 -6.48 -1.50 -4.18
N PHE A 3 -7.61 -0.83 -4.35
CA PHE A 3 -8.15 0.07 -3.33
C PHE A 3 -8.42 -0.60 -1.99
N ARG A 4 -8.92 -1.84 -1.99
CA ARG A 4 -9.20 -2.61 -0.76
C ARG A 4 -7.90 -2.96 -0.03
N VAL A 5 -6.89 -3.41 -0.77
CA VAL A 5 -5.56 -3.73 -0.22
C VAL A 5 -4.87 -2.47 0.31
N PHE A 6 -4.93 -1.37 -0.43
CA PHE A 6 -4.37 -0.10 -0.01
C PHE A 6 -5.01 0.39 1.29
N VAL A 7 -6.35 0.46 1.36
CA VAL A 7 -7.07 0.88 2.57
C VAL A 7 -6.73 -0.01 3.76
N GLY A 8 -6.72 -1.34 3.57
CA GLY A 8 -6.32 -2.29 4.62
C GLY A 8 -4.89 -2.07 5.11
N SER A 9 -3.94 -1.87 4.19
CA SER A 9 -2.55 -1.53 4.51
C SER A 9 -2.45 -0.25 5.35
N ARG A 10 -3.16 0.83 4.97
CA ARG A 10 -3.12 2.10 5.70
C ARG A 10 -3.74 1.97 7.09
N PHE A 11 -4.81 1.20 7.24
CA PHE A 11 -5.41 0.95 8.55
C PHE A 11 -4.45 0.21 9.48
N ILE A 12 -3.85 -0.89 9.00
CA ILE A 12 -2.84 -1.66 9.75
C ILE A 12 -1.63 -0.79 10.08
N HIS A 13 -1.19 0.05 9.14
CA HIS A 13 -0.07 0.97 9.36
C HIS A 13 -0.37 1.94 10.51
N THR A 14 -1.52 2.59 10.49
CA THR A 14 -1.96 3.48 11.58
C THR A 14 -2.04 2.74 12.92
N VAL A 15 -2.69 1.57 12.95
CA VAL A 15 -2.77 0.74 14.17
C VAL A 15 -1.39 0.36 14.69
N SER A 16 -0.47 -0.03 13.80
CA SER A 16 0.90 -0.40 14.18
C SER A 16 1.72 0.76 14.73
N TYR A 17 1.44 1.99 14.31
CA TYR A 17 2.02 3.21 14.88
C TYR A 17 1.40 3.52 16.24
N VAL A 18 0.08 3.56 16.34
CA VAL A 18 -0.66 3.98 17.56
C VAL A 18 -0.42 2.99 18.72
N LEU A 19 -0.44 1.69 18.44
CA LEU A 19 -0.22 0.66 19.46
C LEU A 19 1.27 0.35 19.69
N ALA A 20 2.18 1.12 19.08
CA ALA A 20 3.61 0.92 19.15
C ALA A 20 4.05 -0.54 18.89
N LEU A 21 3.36 -1.24 17.97
CA LEU A 21 3.66 -2.64 17.67
C LEU A 21 5.14 -2.81 17.29
N PRO A 22 5.75 -3.95 17.65
CA PRO A 22 7.15 -4.20 17.34
C PRO A 22 7.38 -4.13 15.83
N GLN A 23 8.57 -3.68 15.46
CA GLN A 23 9.04 -3.84 14.09
C GLN A 23 9.04 -5.35 13.76
N PRO A 24 8.64 -5.76 12.55
CA PRO A 24 8.62 -4.99 11.31
C PRO A 24 7.23 -4.51 10.86
N SER A 25 6.19 -4.58 11.70
CA SER A 25 4.78 -4.38 11.28
C SER A 25 4.51 -3.04 10.57
N ARG A 26 5.15 -1.96 11.02
CA ARG A 26 5.03 -0.62 10.42
C ARG A 26 5.62 -0.58 9.01
N GLY A 27 6.83 -1.14 8.86
CA GLY A 27 7.52 -1.21 7.57
C GLY A 27 6.75 -2.09 6.58
N LEU A 28 6.34 -3.28 6.99
CA LEU A 28 5.61 -4.22 6.12
C LEU A 28 4.28 -3.63 5.64
N SER A 29 3.48 -3.06 6.54
CA SER A 29 2.21 -2.43 6.17
C SER A 29 2.40 -1.24 5.23
N TRP A 30 3.46 -0.45 5.39
CA TRP A 30 3.83 0.62 4.47
C TRP A 30 4.24 0.08 3.09
N VAL A 31 5.12 -0.91 3.04
CA VAL A 31 5.61 -1.53 1.80
C VAL A 31 4.44 -2.10 0.98
N VAL A 32 3.50 -2.81 1.62
CA VAL A 32 2.31 -3.34 0.94
C VAL A 32 1.48 -2.22 0.31
N GLY A 33 1.32 -1.09 1.00
CA GLY A 33 0.64 0.08 0.47
C GLY A 33 1.36 0.67 -0.74
N MET A 34 2.68 0.80 -0.66
CA MET A 34 3.51 1.32 -1.76
C MET A 34 3.49 0.42 -2.99
N ILE A 35 3.63 -0.90 -2.83
CA ILE A 35 3.53 -1.87 -3.94
C ILE A 35 2.18 -1.73 -4.63
N THR A 36 1.10 -1.58 -3.86
CA THR A 36 -0.24 -1.39 -4.40
C THR A 36 -0.36 -0.11 -5.23
N THR A 37 0.21 1.00 -4.74
CA THR A 37 0.27 2.28 -5.45
C THR A 37 1.07 2.17 -6.75
N PHE A 38 2.26 1.57 -6.70
CA PHE A 38 3.08 1.38 -7.90
C PHE A 38 2.40 0.50 -8.93
N SER A 39 1.70 -0.56 -8.50
CA SER A 39 0.93 -1.41 -9.41
C SER A 39 -0.20 -0.66 -10.11
N MET A 40 -0.93 0.21 -9.39
CA MET A 40 -1.95 1.07 -10.00
C MET A 40 -1.34 2.11 -10.95
N ALA A 41 -0.24 2.75 -10.54
CA ALA A 41 0.47 3.73 -11.37
C ALA A 41 0.95 3.09 -12.68
N TYR A 42 1.57 1.90 -12.60
CA TYR A 42 1.98 1.15 -13.78
C TYR A 42 0.81 0.88 -14.72
N ARG A 43 -0.34 0.42 -14.20
CA ARG A 43 -1.55 0.17 -15.02
C ARG A 43 -2.05 1.44 -15.69
N VAL A 44 -2.19 2.54 -14.96
CA VAL A 44 -2.65 3.82 -15.51
C VAL A 44 -1.69 4.34 -16.58
N LEU A 45 -0.39 4.36 -16.30
CA LEU A 45 0.61 4.87 -17.23
C LEU A 45 0.72 3.99 -18.48
N THR A 46 0.71 2.66 -18.34
CA THR A 46 0.77 1.77 -19.50
C THR A 46 -0.47 1.89 -20.38
N THR A 47 -1.66 2.01 -19.77
CA THR A 47 -2.89 2.26 -20.52
C THR A 47 -2.90 3.63 -21.19
N ALA A 48 -2.32 4.66 -20.58
CA ALA A 48 -2.31 6.00 -21.16
C ALA A 48 -1.23 6.20 -22.24
N LEU A 49 -0.13 5.45 -22.20
CA LEU A 49 1.04 5.64 -23.07
C LEU A 49 1.12 4.64 -24.23
N PHE A 50 0.57 3.43 -24.08
CA PHE A 50 0.79 2.34 -25.03
C PHE A 50 -0.50 1.66 -25.53
N LEU A 51 -1.66 2.01 -24.97
CA LEU A 51 -2.98 1.59 -25.44
C LEU A 51 -3.78 2.83 -25.85
#